data_AF-A0AAV7I2V6-F1
#
_entry.id   AF-A0AAV7I2V6-F1
#
_cell.length_a   1.000
_cell.length_b   1.000
_cell.length_c   1.000
_cell.angle_alpha   90.00
_cell.angle_beta   90.00
_cell.angle_gamma   90.00
#
_symmetry.space_group_name_H-M   'P 1'
#
loop_
_entity.id
_entity.type
_entity.pdbx_description
1 polymer ?
#
loop_
_entity_poly.entity_id
_entity_poly.type
_entity_poly.pdbx_seq_one_letter_code
_entity_poly.pdbx_strand_id
1 'polypeptide(L)'
;MDLESLKRSLDNCTVKDFSEINFKDESEMMSYVLHVVKLDESIVRYTTKSNEEANKFLAEAKEQINKKMSPWYSVIEIYTKAMAYAEPNSPELAKAYANRSATFCNECLYEDCLLDVAKALALGYPDELKAKLYFRRVKALWGVEQTVRPELEDAISQTRKWIEKLSKESEKATIKRLLKNFKKYSYKPFDKNTICSTNYLPKTPKSNPLIKGASDAIKLNYSEIYGRHFLATKDIKVGEVILVQKAYASVHNRDYMYSYCWNCSQKTYSSIPCKKCTNVIFCNEACREAAWNKFHDIECEILASLPMNKFAWFDVMSVQLTIKAIKEAGSLESLKKLVDEIKSSPDKNDFEKEVNHKSYSTIYNLYNDLKFMQKSNLHKDYPVRSAHLLSVFASKTQLLINNGNDDLLRDLVNNQLAVFLGGLILKHMNISSLNTFEGVIVKDKTKYKRSKLLGSIVSYFNHSCDDNISYNQCADKLIFRASRNIKKDEQLFITYGPLFQTNPIKERREKLESQYNFKCNCIPCSKNWAPDLVTSSWMDQALLIDRRYRVMAVYQKYSHFFKAATEKEIDDKMNFDPAFIPVLLDIINILCENVNYPCIELISSKAALSHNYISTGY
;
A
#
# COMPACT_ATOMS: atom_id res chain seq x y z
N MET A 1 8.35 -26.98 3.99
CA MET A 1 7.59 -27.88 3.09
C MET A 1 6.96 -27.02 2.02
N ASP A 2 6.58 -27.51 0.84
CA ASP A 2 5.71 -26.68 -0.01
C ASP A 2 4.28 -26.66 0.55
N LEU A 3 3.58 -25.54 0.37
CA LEU A 3 2.21 -25.34 0.87
C LEU A 3 1.24 -26.40 0.34
N GLU A 4 1.48 -26.92 -0.86
CA GLU A 4 0.65 -27.93 -1.50
C GLU A 4 0.74 -29.29 -0.80
N SER A 5 1.93 -29.67 -0.33
CA SER A 5 2.12 -30.87 0.48
C SER A 5 1.34 -30.80 1.78
N LEU A 6 1.38 -29.65 2.47
CA LEU A 6 0.62 -29.47 3.71
C LEU A 6 -0.89 -29.53 3.47
N LYS A 7 -1.38 -28.94 2.37
CA LYS A 7 -2.79 -29.04 1.96
C LYS A 7 -3.21 -30.48 1.71
N ARG A 8 -2.41 -31.24 0.94
CA ARG A 8 -2.67 -32.66 0.70
C ARG A 8 -2.68 -33.47 1.99
N SER A 9 -1.79 -33.17 2.94
CA SER A 9 -1.82 -33.82 4.26
C SER A 9 -3.14 -33.56 4.99
N LEU A 10 -3.65 -32.32 4.96
CA LEU A 10 -4.95 -32.00 5.53
C LEU A 10 -6.07 -32.76 4.81
N ASP A 11 -6.13 -32.69 3.48
CA ASP A 11 -7.18 -33.32 2.66
C ASP A 11 -7.20 -34.86 2.80
N ASN A 12 -6.04 -35.50 2.94
CA ASN A 12 -5.92 -36.97 3.00
C ASN A 12 -6.26 -37.56 4.38
N CYS A 13 -6.19 -36.78 5.45
CA CYS A 13 -6.38 -37.27 6.82
C CYS A 13 -7.80 -37.00 7.37
N THR A 14 -8.63 -36.25 6.65
CA THR A 14 -9.96 -35.85 7.11
C THR A 14 -11.01 -36.91 6.78
N VAL A 15 -11.55 -37.59 7.80
CA VAL A 15 -12.65 -38.57 7.67
C VAL A 15 -14.00 -37.90 7.38
N LYS A 16 -14.14 -36.62 7.75
CA LYS A 16 -15.26 -35.72 7.42
C LYS A 16 -14.72 -34.56 6.60
N ASP A 17 -15.52 -33.97 5.71
CA ASP A 17 -15.11 -32.75 5.00
C ASP A 17 -14.70 -31.68 6.04
N PHE A 18 -13.50 -31.11 5.90
CA PHE A 18 -12.98 -30.06 6.78
C PHE A 18 -13.96 -28.88 6.87
N SER A 19 -14.75 -28.62 5.82
CA SER A 19 -15.77 -27.56 5.80
C SER A 19 -16.97 -27.81 6.75
N GLU A 20 -17.18 -29.05 7.19
CA GLU A 20 -18.29 -29.48 8.04
C GLU A 20 -17.95 -29.54 9.54
N ILE A 21 -16.66 -29.45 9.89
CA ILE A 21 -16.22 -29.51 11.30
C ILE A 21 -16.62 -28.21 12.01
N ASN A 22 -17.37 -28.29 13.09
CA ASN A 22 -17.80 -27.10 13.84
C ASN A 22 -16.76 -26.69 14.89
N PHE A 23 -15.76 -25.90 14.48
CA PHE A 23 -14.80 -25.30 15.39
C PHE A 23 -15.42 -24.13 16.17
N LYS A 24 -15.13 -24.04 17.46
CA LYS A 24 -15.55 -22.97 18.38
C LYS A 24 -14.78 -21.68 18.10
N ASP A 25 -13.48 -21.78 17.89
CA ASP A 25 -12.58 -20.64 17.67
C ASP A 25 -11.34 -21.04 16.84
N GLU A 26 -10.50 -20.05 16.55
CA GLU A 26 -9.29 -20.25 15.76
C GLU A 26 -8.28 -21.17 16.45
N SER A 27 -8.25 -21.21 17.79
CA SER A 27 -7.32 -22.08 18.53
C SER A 27 -7.72 -23.55 18.42
N GLU A 28 -9.01 -23.87 18.49
CA GLU A 28 -9.49 -25.23 18.28
C GLU A 28 -9.19 -25.72 16.85
N MET A 29 -9.46 -24.87 15.84
CA MET A 29 -9.13 -25.18 14.45
C MET A 29 -7.62 -25.40 14.28
N MET A 30 -6.79 -24.57 14.88
CA MET A 30 -5.35 -24.70 14.79
C MET A 30 -4.80 -25.92 15.51
N SER A 31 -5.37 -26.29 16.66
CA SER A 31 -5.04 -27.56 17.32
C SER A 31 -5.32 -28.74 16.39
N TYR A 32 -6.50 -28.78 15.76
CA TYR A 32 -6.83 -29.83 14.78
C TYR A 32 -5.84 -29.87 13.62
N VAL A 33 -5.56 -28.72 13.00
CA VAL A 33 -4.64 -28.65 11.87
C VAL A 33 -3.24 -29.14 12.25
N LEU A 34 -2.71 -28.73 13.40
CA LEU A 34 -1.38 -29.14 13.86
C LEU A 34 -1.27 -30.64 14.19
N HIS A 35 -2.36 -31.31 14.58
CA HIS A 35 -2.37 -32.77 14.71
C HIS A 35 -2.27 -33.49 13.36
N VAL A 36 -2.80 -32.87 12.30
CA VAL A 36 -2.91 -33.49 10.98
C VAL A 36 -1.71 -33.17 10.09
N VAL A 37 -1.27 -31.91 10.07
CA VAL A 37 -0.18 -31.47 9.20
C VAL A 37 1.16 -31.70 9.87
N LYS A 38 2.06 -32.41 9.20
CA LYS A 38 3.44 -32.58 9.65
C LYS A 38 4.24 -31.35 9.27
N LEU A 39 4.88 -30.71 10.25
CA LEU A 39 5.75 -29.56 10.03
C LEU A 39 7.22 -30.03 9.99
N ASP A 40 8.03 -29.41 9.13
CA ASP A 40 9.45 -29.76 8.94
C ASP A 40 10.28 -28.51 8.61
N GLU A 41 11.32 -28.27 9.43
CA GLU A 41 12.28 -27.16 9.31
C GLU A 41 13.17 -27.26 8.07
N SER A 42 13.49 -28.46 7.60
CA SER A 42 14.52 -28.73 6.58
C SER A 42 14.21 -28.07 5.22
N ILE A 43 13.03 -27.50 5.06
CA ILE A 43 12.51 -26.93 3.83
C ILE A 43 12.27 -25.40 3.95
N VAL A 44 12.54 -24.79 5.11
CA VAL A 44 12.47 -23.34 5.29
C VAL A 44 13.71 -22.71 4.65
N ARG A 45 13.60 -22.37 3.35
CA ARG A 45 14.69 -21.73 2.60
C ARG A 45 14.83 -20.27 3.03
N TYR A 46 16.04 -19.88 3.40
CA TYR A 46 16.36 -18.54 3.84
C TYR A 46 17.09 -17.76 2.74
N THR A 47 16.58 -16.60 2.35
CA THR A 47 17.25 -15.70 1.41
C THR A 47 18.28 -14.83 2.13
N THR A 48 19.54 -14.98 1.75
CA THR A 48 20.64 -14.15 2.23
C THR A 48 21.04 -13.13 1.16
N LYS A 49 21.74 -12.08 1.62
CA LYS A 49 22.49 -11.20 0.73
C LYS A 49 23.60 -12.00 0.04
N SER A 50 23.85 -11.67 -1.22
CA SER A 50 24.86 -12.28 -2.08
C SER A 50 25.43 -11.24 -3.03
N ASN A 51 26.74 -10.99 -2.94
CA ASN A 51 27.44 -10.11 -3.88
C ASN A 51 27.45 -10.68 -5.31
N GLU A 52 27.35 -12.01 -5.46
CA GLU A 52 27.20 -12.65 -6.78
C GLU A 52 25.87 -12.23 -7.43
N GLU A 53 24.75 -12.35 -6.70
CA GLU A 53 23.43 -11.91 -7.17
C GLU A 53 23.38 -10.40 -7.40
N ALA A 54 24.01 -9.61 -6.52
CA ALA A 54 24.15 -8.17 -6.72
C ALA A 54 24.86 -7.85 -8.05
N ASN A 55 25.93 -8.59 -8.38
CA ASN A 55 26.65 -8.43 -9.64
C ASN A 55 25.81 -8.81 -10.87
N LYS A 56 24.95 -9.84 -10.77
CA LYS A 56 24.00 -10.20 -11.83
C LYS A 56 23.05 -9.03 -12.14
N PHE A 57 22.44 -8.42 -11.13
CA PHE A 57 21.60 -7.24 -11.33
C PHE A 57 22.37 -6.01 -11.85
N LEU A 58 23.62 -5.82 -11.40
CA LEU A 58 24.48 -4.75 -11.95
C LEU A 58 24.77 -4.95 -13.44
N ALA A 59 24.94 -6.19 -13.90
CA ALA A 59 25.13 -6.54 -15.30
C ALA A 59 23.83 -6.33 -16.11
N GLU A 60 22.70 -6.80 -15.59
CA GLU A 60 21.37 -6.62 -16.19
C GLU A 60 21.05 -5.14 -16.42
N ALA A 61 21.27 -4.29 -15.42
CA ALA A 61 21.03 -2.85 -15.56
C ALA A 61 21.88 -2.21 -16.66
N LYS A 62 23.17 -2.61 -16.79
CA LYS A 62 24.06 -2.13 -17.86
C LYS A 62 23.55 -2.56 -19.23
N GLU A 63 23.09 -3.80 -19.37
CA GLU A 63 22.52 -4.31 -20.61
C GLU A 63 21.28 -3.51 -21.03
N GLN A 64 20.36 -3.23 -20.09
CA GLN A 64 19.16 -2.45 -20.38
C GLN A 64 19.48 -1.01 -20.82
N ILE A 65 20.47 -0.37 -20.20
CA ILE A 65 20.96 0.96 -20.61
C ILE A 65 21.53 0.90 -22.04
N ASN A 66 22.37 -0.08 -22.34
CA ASN A 66 23.01 -0.22 -23.65
C ASN A 66 21.99 -0.44 -24.78
N LYS A 67 20.93 -1.22 -24.50
CA LYS A 67 19.85 -1.49 -25.46
C LYS A 67 18.94 -0.29 -25.71
N LYS A 68 18.94 0.74 -24.84
CA LYS A 68 18.00 1.88 -24.87
C LYS A 68 16.52 1.48 -24.92
N MET A 69 16.19 0.26 -24.47
CA MET A 69 14.84 -0.29 -24.55
C MET A 69 14.01 0.02 -23.30
N SER A 70 14.65 0.27 -22.17
CA SER A 70 13.97 0.40 -20.88
C SER A 70 13.81 1.85 -20.45
N PRO A 71 12.66 2.22 -19.88
CA PRO A 71 12.50 3.51 -19.24
C PRO A 71 13.42 3.62 -18.01
N TRP A 72 13.89 4.84 -17.73
CA TRP A 72 14.89 5.11 -16.69
C TRP A 72 14.50 4.59 -15.29
N TYR A 73 13.21 4.62 -14.94
CA TYR A 73 12.71 4.12 -13.65
C TYR A 73 12.89 2.60 -13.49
N SER A 74 12.85 1.83 -14.59
CA SER A 74 13.11 0.39 -14.57
C SER A 74 14.57 0.11 -14.21
N VAL A 75 15.49 0.89 -14.78
CA VAL A 75 16.94 0.78 -14.51
C VAL A 75 17.24 1.10 -13.04
N ILE A 76 16.57 2.10 -12.46
CA ILE A 76 16.69 2.41 -11.02
C ILE A 76 16.23 1.26 -10.15
N GLU A 77 15.13 0.60 -10.51
CA GLU A 77 14.62 -0.55 -9.77
C GLU A 77 15.63 -1.71 -9.77
N ILE A 78 16.26 -2.00 -10.92
CA ILE A 78 17.27 -3.05 -11.03
C ILE A 78 18.51 -2.71 -10.19
N TYR A 79 18.99 -1.47 -10.22
CA TYR A 79 20.08 -1.07 -9.31
C TYR A 79 19.67 -1.14 -7.85
N THR A 80 18.40 -0.85 -7.52
CA THR A 80 17.88 -0.99 -6.16
C THR A 80 17.81 -2.46 -5.72
N LYS A 81 17.47 -3.39 -6.63
CA LYS A 81 17.58 -4.84 -6.41
C LYS A 81 19.04 -5.23 -6.16
N ALA A 82 19.98 -4.76 -6.97
CA ALA A 82 21.41 -5.00 -6.75
C ALA A 82 21.85 -4.58 -5.34
N MET A 83 21.40 -3.41 -4.87
CA MET A 83 21.67 -2.94 -3.51
C MET A 83 21.04 -3.83 -2.43
N ALA A 84 19.81 -4.30 -2.65
CA ALA A 84 19.12 -5.18 -1.71
C ALA A 84 19.83 -6.53 -1.54
N TYR A 85 20.46 -7.05 -2.59
CA TYR A 85 21.25 -8.27 -2.55
C TYR A 85 22.70 -8.07 -2.09
N ALA A 86 23.29 -6.89 -2.29
CA ALA A 86 24.66 -6.63 -1.88
C ALA A 86 24.83 -6.75 -0.35
N GLU A 87 25.94 -7.35 0.06
CA GLU A 87 26.33 -7.42 1.46
C GLU A 87 26.60 -6.03 2.05
N PRO A 88 26.37 -5.82 3.36
CA PRO A 88 26.68 -4.55 4.00
C PRO A 88 28.16 -4.20 3.82
N ASN A 89 28.43 -2.94 3.51
CA ASN A 89 29.78 -2.40 3.32
C ASN A 89 30.58 -3.02 2.16
N SER A 90 29.95 -3.79 1.26
CA SER A 90 30.66 -4.39 0.13
C SER A 90 30.98 -3.38 -0.98
N PRO A 91 32.02 -3.64 -1.79
CA PRO A 91 32.28 -2.88 -3.01
C PRO A 91 31.08 -2.90 -3.98
N GLU A 92 30.31 -3.98 -4.02
CA GLU A 92 29.11 -4.13 -4.85
C GLU A 92 28.02 -3.15 -4.44
N LEU A 93 27.82 -2.94 -3.14
CA LEU A 93 26.90 -1.94 -2.63
C LEU A 93 27.35 -0.52 -3.02
N ALA A 94 28.65 -0.23 -2.90
CA ALA A 94 29.22 1.05 -3.35
C ALA A 94 29.05 1.26 -4.86
N LYS A 95 29.30 0.22 -5.68
CA LYS A 95 29.09 0.22 -7.13
C LYS A 95 27.63 0.46 -7.50
N ALA A 96 26.69 -0.15 -6.77
CA ALA A 96 25.27 -0.01 -7.05
C ALA A 96 24.78 1.44 -6.80
N TYR A 97 25.15 2.06 -5.67
CA TYR A 97 24.90 3.49 -5.43
C TYR A 97 25.56 4.39 -6.50
N ALA A 98 26.82 4.12 -6.83
CA ALA A 98 27.54 4.89 -7.85
C ALA A 98 26.91 4.74 -9.24
N ASN A 99 26.34 3.60 -9.60
CA ASN A 99 25.69 3.42 -10.90
C ASN A 99 24.29 4.02 -10.91
N ARG A 100 23.50 3.84 -9.84
CA ARG A 100 22.16 4.41 -9.73
C ARG A 100 22.16 5.94 -9.74
N SER A 101 23.15 6.57 -9.08
CA SER A 101 23.34 8.04 -9.17
C SER A 101 23.62 8.51 -10.60
N ALA A 102 24.23 7.69 -11.46
CA ALA A 102 24.42 8.04 -12.86
C ALA A 102 23.08 8.21 -13.58
N THR A 103 22.16 7.27 -13.37
CA THR A 103 20.79 7.34 -13.90
C THR A 103 20.08 8.59 -13.36
N PHE A 104 20.11 8.83 -12.05
CA PHE A 104 19.51 10.04 -11.47
C PHE A 104 20.05 11.34 -12.07
N CYS A 105 21.36 11.45 -12.25
CA CYS A 105 21.97 12.64 -12.84
C CYS A 105 21.54 12.87 -14.30
N ASN A 106 21.31 11.80 -15.06
CA ASN A 106 20.89 11.89 -16.46
C ASN A 106 19.42 12.30 -16.57
N GLU A 107 18.58 11.86 -15.63
CA GLU A 107 17.15 12.18 -15.55
C GLU A 107 16.84 13.44 -14.73
N CYS A 108 17.85 14.25 -14.41
CA CYS A 108 17.72 15.50 -13.64
C CYS A 108 17.16 15.33 -12.21
N LEU A 109 17.26 14.13 -11.64
CA LEU A 109 16.94 13.82 -10.23
C LEU A 109 18.16 14.14 -9.34
N TYR A 110 18.52 15.43 -9.27
CA TYR A 110 19.81 15.83 -8.72
C TYR A 110 19.95 15.60 -7.21
N GLU A 111 18.90 15.80 -6.40
CA GLU A 111 19.01 15.54 -4.96
C GLU A 111 19.21 14.04 -4.68
N ASP A 112 18.49 13.17 -5.39
CA ASP A 112 18.64 11.71 -5.31
C ASP A 112 20.05 11.27 -5.75
N CYS A 113 20.58 11.90 -6.81
CA CYS A 113 21.95 11.70 -7.26
C CYS A 113 22.96 12.04 -6.16
N LEU A 114 22.80 13.18 -5.47
CA LEU A 114 23.71 13.61 -4.41
C LEU A 114 23.71 12.64 -3.22
N LEU A 115 22.53 12.14 -2.84
CA LEU A 115 22.39 11.15 -1.76
C LEU A 115 23.15 9.85 -2.08
N ASP A 116 23.03 9.34 -3.30
CA ASP A 116 23.69 8.11 -3.71
C ASP A 116 25.21 8.30 -3.92
N VAL A 117 25.64 9.46 -4.41
CA VAL A 117 27.07 9.81 -4.48
C VAL A 117 27.69 9.79 -3.08
N ALA A 118 27.05 10.42 -2.09
CA ALA A 118 27.54 10.45 -0.72
C ALA A 118 27.68 9.03 -0.13
N LYS A 119 26.67 8.17 -0.33
CA LYS A 119 26.69 6.78 0.15
C LYS A 119 27.79 5.95 -0.52
N ALA A 120 27.96 6.07 -1.84
CA ALA A 120 29.03 5.38 -2.55
C ALA A 120 30.41 5.77 -2.02
N LEU A 121 30.66 7.07 -1.80
CA LEU A 121 31.93 7.56 -1.25
C LEU A 121 32.17 7.07 0.18
N ALA A 122 31.15 7.07 1.04
CA ALA A 122 31.24 6.58 2.41
C ALA A 122 31.58 5.08 2.50
N LEU A 123 31.22 4.30 1.48
CA LEU A 123 31.49 2.86 1.38
C LEU A 123 32.86 2.53 0.75
N GLY A 124 33.72 3.51 0.51
CA GLY A 124 35.04 3.27 -0.06
C GLY A 124 35.03 2.95 -1.56
N TYR A 125 34.20 3.64 -2.36
CA TYR A 125 34.19 3.50 -3.81
C TYR A 125 35.61 3.57 -4.42
N PRO A 126 35.97 2.78 -5.45
CA PRO A 126 37.36 2.67 -5.91
C PRO A 126 37.98 4.00 -6.34
N ASP A 127 39.22 4.23 -5.92
CA ASP A 127 39.99 5.45 -6.12
C ASP A 127 40.09 5.84 -7.60
N GLU A 128 40.32 4.85 -8.47
CA GLU A 128 40.43 4.97 -9.91
C GLU A 128 39.10 5.27 -10.63
N LEU A 129 37.98 5.30 -9.89
CA LEU A 129 36.65 5.63 -10.40
C LEU A 129 36.06 6.89 -9.74
N LYS A 130 36.64 7.39 -8.63
CA LYS A 130 36.13 8.54 -7.86
C LYS A 130 35.99 9.82 -8.68
N ALA A 131 36.86 10.06 -9.66
CA ALA A 131 36.79 11.26 -10.50
C ALA A 131 35.44 11.40 -11.22
N LYS A 132 34.90 10.29 -11.75
CA LYS A 132 33.59 10.27 -12.42
C LYS A 132 32.47 10.57 -11.43
N LEU A 133 32.59 10.04 -10.21
CA LEU A 133 31.60 10.21 -9.15
C LEU A 133 31.56 11.64 -8.62
N TYR A 134 32.72 12.26 -8.35
CA TYR A 134 32.79 13.68 -7.96
C TYR A 134 32.37 14.61 -9.08
N PHE A 135 32.70 14.33 -10.34
CA PHE A 135 32.20 15.13 -11.46
C PHE A 135 30.67 15.06 -11.56
N ARG A 136 30.07 13.92 -11.24
CA ARG A 136 28.62 13.80 -11.13
C ARG A 136 28.04 14.65 -9.99
N ARG A 137 28.73 14.71 -8.84
CA ARG A 137 28.39 15.64 -7.75
C ARG A 137 28.39 17.09 -8.22
N VAL A 138 29.38 17.51 -9.03
CA VAL A 138 29.44 18.84 -9.64
C VAL A 138 28.21 19.10 -10.51
N LYS A 139 27.88 18.18 -11.44
CA LYS A 139 26.69 18.31 -12.29
C LYS A 139 25.41 18.44 -11.47
N ALA A 140 25.24 17.58 -10.46
CA ALA A 140 24.04 17.57 -9.65
C ALA A 140 23.91 18.83 -8.78
N LEU A 141 25.00 19.29 -8.15
CA LEU A 141 24.97 20.55 -7.38
C LEU A 141 24.61 21.74 -8.27
N TRP A 142 25.22 21.86 -9.44
CA TRP A 142 24.87 22.91 -10.41
C TRP A 142 23.42 22.78 -10.90
N GLY A 143 22.91 21.55 -11.05
CA GLY A 143 21.55 21.28 -11.48
C GLY A 143 20.47 21.60 -10.45
N VAL A 144 20.76 21.45 -9.15
CA VAL A 144 19.87 21.89 -8.06
C VAL A 144 19.80 23.41 -8.03
N GLU A 145 20.97 24.06 -8.08
CA GLU A 145 21.08 25.51 -7.96
C GLU A 145 22.30 25.98 -8.75
N GLN A 146 22.07 26.85 -9.73
CA GLN A 146 23.08 27.36 -10.67
C GLN A 146 23.92 28.50 -10.07
N THR A 147 24.35 28.31 -8.83
CA THR A 147 25.15 29.26 -8.04
C THR A 147 26.42 28.56 -7.56
N VAL A 148 27.51 29.32 -7.46
CA VAL A 148 28.76 28.81 -6.88
C VAL A 148 28.65 28.86 -5.37
N ARG A 149 28.84 27.71 -4.72
CA ARG A 149 28.74 27.51 -3.28
C ARG A 149 29.83 26.56 -2.78
N PRO A 150 30.17 26.57 -1.48
CA PRO A 150 31.30 25.79 -0.96
C PRO A 150 31.27 24.30 -1.32
N GLU A 151 30.09 23.68 -1.35
CA GLU A 151 29.95 22.26 -1.69
C GLU A 151 30.28 21.97 -3.15
N LEU A 152 29.98 22.92 -4.06
CA LEU A 152 30.30 22.82 -5.48
C LEU A 152 31.80 23.02 -5.70
N GLU A 153 32.40 23.98 -5.01
CA GLU A 153 33.86 24.21 -5.06
C GLU A 153 34.63 23.00 -4.54
N ASP A 154 34.20 22.41 -3.41
CA ASP A 154 34.72 21.13 -2.91
C ASP A 154 34.59 20.03 -3.96
N ALA A 155 33.40 19.85 -4.55
CA ALA A 155 33.19 18.83 -5.57
C ALA A 155 34.10 19.03 -6.80
N ILE A 156 34.34 20.28 -7.23
CA ILE A 156 35.27 20.63 -8.32
C ILE A 156 36.71 20.27 -7.92
N SER A 157 37.13 20.66 -6.71
CA SER A 157 38.46 20.37 -6.17
C SER A 157 38.72 18.86 -6.08
N GLN A 158 37.78 18.11 -5.51
CA GLN A 158 37.84 16.65 -5.46
C GLN A 158 37.89 16.05 -6.86
N THR A 159 37.07 16.52 -7.80
CA THR A 159 37.13 16.05 -9.18
C THR A 159 38.54 16.21 -9.75
N ARG A 160 39.16 17.38 -9.59
CA ARG A 160 40.54 17.63 -10.05
C ARG A 160 41.55 16.68 -9.41
N LYS A 161 41.48 16.52 -8.08
CA LYS A 161 42.35 15.62 -7.32
C LYS A 161 42.29 14.18 -7.83
N TRP A 162 41.09 13.68 -8.12
CA TRP A 162 40.88 12.27 -8.45
C TRP A 162 41.08 11.95 -9.94
N ILE A 163 41.06 12.94 -10.85
CA ILE A 163 41.27 12.71 -12.29
C ILE A 163 42.60 11.99 -12.57
N GLU A 164 43.66 12.35 -11.86
CA GLU A 164 44.99 11.80 -12.12
C GLU A 164 45.08 10.29 -11.79
N LYS A 165 44.17 9.79 -10.95
CA LYS A 165 44.06 8.37 -10.59
C LYS A 165 43.21 7.53 -11.56
N LEU A 166 42.56 8.14 -12.56
CA LEU A 166 41.84 7.39 -13.59
C LEU A 166 42.79 6.54 -14.43
N SER A 167 42.37 5.34 -14.79
CA SER A 167 43.18 4.40 -15.57
C SER A 167 43.28 4.75 -17.07
N LYS A 168 42.32 5.47 -17.64
CA LYS A 168 42.25 5.77 -19.08
C LYS A 168 42.46 7.26 -19.36
N GLU A 169 43.48 7.60 -20.15
CA GLU A 169 43.77 8.99 -20.54
C GLU A 169 42.60 9.65 -21.32
N SER A 170 41.90 8.90 -22.15
CA SER A 170 40.71 9.39 -22.86
C SER A 170 39.59 9.83 -21.90
N GLU A 171 39.45 9.15 -20.76
CA GLU A 171 38.49 9.51 -19.71
C GLU A 171 38.96 10.75 -18.93
N LYS A 172 40.27 10.86 -18.64
CA LYS A 172 40.85 12.06 -18.02
C LYS A 172 40.58 13.31 -18.87
N ALA A 173 40.90 13.25 -20.16
CA ALA A 173 40.65 14.34 -21.10
C ALA A 173 39.16 14.71 -21.18
N THR A 174 38.29 13.70 -21.20
CA THR A 174 36.83 13.89 -21.22
C THR A 174 36.34 14.62 -19.97
N ILE A 175 36.73 14.18 -18.77
CA ILE A 175 36.28 14.81 -17.53
C ILE A 175 36.88 16.21 -17.38
N LYS A 176 38.16 16.43 -17.72
CA LYS A 176 38.78 17.78 -17.74
C LYS A 176 37.97 18.75 -18.62
N ARG A 177 37.57 18.31 -19.82
CA ARG A 177 36.74 19.11 -20.74
C ARG A 177 35.35 19.38 -20.17
N LEU A 178 34.68 18.37 -19.61
CA LEU A 178 33.33 18.52 -19.05
C LEU A 178 33.34 19.42 -17.81
N LEU A 179 34.34 19.28 -16.94
CA LEU A 179 34.54 20.12 -15.75
C LEU A 179 34.83 21.57 -16.12
N LYS A 180 35.52 21.86 -17.22
CA LYS A 180 35.70 23.25 -17.68
C LYS A 180 34.39 23.90 -18.14
N ASN A 181 33.45 23.09 -18.62
CA ASN A 181 32.23 23.56 -19.27
C ASN A 181 30.95 23.34 -18.45
N PHE A 182 31.03 22.87 -17.20
CA PHE A 182 29.84 22.44 -16.46
C PHE A 182 28.78 23.56 -16.32
N LYS A 183 29.22 24.82 -16.18
CA LYS A 183 28.33 25.99 -16.09
C LYS A 183 27.49 26.24 -17.34
N LYS A 184 27.91 25.70 -18.50
CA LYS A 184 27.18 25.84 -19.77
C LYS A 184 25.93 24.95 -19.83
N TYR A 185 25.86 23.92 -18.99
CA TYR A 185 24.67 23.08 -18.95
C TYR A 185 23.56 23.82 -18.20
N SER A 186 22.50 24.14 -18.93
CA SER A 186 21.23 24.53 -18.32
C SER A 186 20.49 23.25 -17.93
N TYR A 187 20.05 23.20 -16.68
CA TYR A 187 19.30 22.08 -16.13
C TYR A 187 17.95 22.57 -15.64
N LYS A 188 16.89 21.83 -15.99
CA LYS A 188 15.57 22.01 -15.40
C LYS A 188 15.40 20.93 -14.33
N PRO A 189 15.20 21.30 -13.05
CA PRO A 189 14.93 20.32 -12.01
C PRO A 189 13.75 19.43 -12.41
N PHE A 190 13.88 18.13 -12.17
CA PHE A 190 12.76 17.21 -12.35
C PHE A 190 11.66 17.57 -11.34
N ASP A 191 10.46 17.89 -11.82
CA ASP A 191 9.34 18.18 -10.95
C ASP A 191 8.84 16.89 -10.28
N LYS A 192 9.32 16.63 -9.06
CA LYS A 192 8.89 15.48 -8.25
C LYS A 192 7.39 15.52 -7.95
N ASN A 193 6.72 16.67 -8.06
CA ASN A 193 5.28 16.81 -7.82
C ASN A 193 4.44 16.10 -8.89
N THR A 194 5.02 15.79 -10.05
CA THR A 194 4.36 14.95 -11.08
C THR A 194 4.17 13.49 -10.63
N ILE A 195 4.86 13.05 -9.56
CA ILE A 195 4.87 11.65 -9.11
C ILE A 195 4.60 11.51 -7.59
N CYS A 196 4.88 12.55 -6.79
CA CYS A 196 4.78 12.50 -5.34
C CYS A 196 3.36 12.81 -4.84
N SER A 197 2.63 11.77 -4.44
CA SER A 197 1.26 11.87 -3.92
C SER A 197 1.11 12.68 -2.63
N THR A 198 2.19 12.97 -1.89
CA THR A 198 2.07 13.63 -0.58
C THR A 198 1.80 15.12 -0.64
N ASN A 199 2.11 15.77 -1.77
CA ASN A 199 1.84 17.20 -1.93
C ASN A 199 0.36 17.52 -2.00
N TYR A 200 -0.44 16.53 -2.39
CA TYR A 200 -1.88 16.65 -2.50
C TYR A 200 -2.61 15.97 -1.33
N LEU A 201 -1.88 15.53 -0.29
CA LEU A 201 -2.51 15.04 0.93
C LEU A 201 -3.33 16.17 1.55
N PRO A 202 -4.66 16.05 1.68
CA PRO A 202 -5.45 17.10 2.28
C PRO A 202 -5.13 17.24 3.77
N LYS A 203 -5.47 18.41 4.31
CA LYS A 203 -5.40 18.64 5.75
C LYS A 203 -6.28 17.62 6.46
N THR A 204 -5.68 16.90 7.41
CA THR A 204 -6.39 15.95 8.27
C THR A 204 -7.45 16.69 9.08
N PRO A 205 -8.72 16.29 9.00
CA PRO A 205 -9.78 16.80 9.86
C PRO A 205 -9.45 16.56 11.34
N LYS A 206 -9.80 17.52 12.20
CA LYS A 206 -9.57 17.45 13.66
C LYS A 206 -10.77 17.90 14.48
N SER A 207 -11.92 18.13 13.84
CA SER A 207 -13.11 18.65 14.52
C SER A 207 -13.89 17.57 15.26
N ASN A 208 -13.72 16.29 14.92
CA ASN A 208 -14.40 15.21 15.63
C ASN A 208 -13.75 14.92 17.00
N PRO A 209 -14.50 15.00 18.12
CA PRO A 209 -13.94 14.80 19.46
C PRO A 209 -13.65 13.33 19.79
N LEU A 210 -14.27 12.37 19.09
CA LEU A 210 -14.17 10.94 19.42
C LEU A 210 -13.31 10.15 18.43
N ILE A 211 -13.16 10.66 17.21
CA ILE A 211 -12.44 9.99 16.13
C ILE A 211 -11.30 10.90 15.64
N LYS A 212 -10.09 10.65 16.14
CA LYS A 212 -8.89 11.38 15.68
C LYS A 212 -8.71 11.23 14.16
N GLY A 213 -8.62 12.36 13.48
CA GLY A 213 -8.45 12.41 12.02
C GLY A 213 -9.77 12.49 11.24
N ALA A 214 -10.92 12.57 11.91
CA ALA A 214 -12.24 12.68 11.31
C ALA A 214 -12.84 14.09 11.43
N SER A 215 -13.78 14.36 10.52
CA SER A 215 -14.66 15.53 10.56
C SER A 215 -15.78 15.33 11.61
N ASP A 216 -16.21 16.42 12.23
CA ASP A 216 -17.43 16.49 13.05
C ASP A 216 -18.70 16.20 12.23
N ALA A 217 -18.59 16.19 10.90
CA ALA A 217 -19.64 15.80 9.97
C ALA A 217 -20.05 14.31 10.06
N ILE A 218 -19.32 13.48 10.81
CA ILE A 218 -19.63 12.05 10.98
C ILE A 218 -19.70 11.63 12.43
N LYS A 219 -20.54 10.62 12.71
CA LYS A 219 -20.60 9.89 13.98
C LYS A 219 -20.61 8.40 13.73
N LEU A 220 -20.08 7.63 14.68
CA LEU A 220 -20.17 6.17 14.67
C LEU A 220 -21.55 5.76 15.21
N ASN A 221 -22.12 4.70 14.65
CA ASN A 221 -23.40 4.13 15.05
C ASN A 221 -23.38 2.60 14.89
N TYR A 222 -24.37 1.91 15.47
CA TYR A 222 -24.59 0.48 15.32
C TYR A 222 -26.01 0.18 14.83
N SER A 223 -26.15 -0.83 13.97
CA SER A 223 -27.44 -1.47 13.70
C SER A 223 -27.23 -2.97 13.45
N GLU A 224 -28.27 -3.78 13.63
CA GLU A 224 -28.19 -5.22 13.37
C GLU A 224 -27.87 -5.55 11.91
N ILE A 225 -28.32 -4.70 10.98
CA ILE A 225 -28.15 -4.90 9.54
C ILE A 225 -26.73 -4.56 9.09
N TYR A 226 -26.18 -3.46 9.60
CA TYR A 226 -24.92 -2.88 9.12
C TYR A 226 -23.75 -3.05 10.09
N GLY A 227 -24.00 -3.60 11.28
CA GLY A 227 -23.05 -3.54 12.38
C GLY A 227 -22.64 -2.09 12.68
N ARG A 228 -21.36 -1.89 12.95
CA ARG A 228 -20.75 -0.56 13.12
C ARG A 228 -20.70 0.18 11.78
N HIS A 229 -21.19 1.41 11.75
CA HIS A 229 -21.24 2.23 10.54
C HIS A 229 -21.19 3.73 10.83
N PHE A 230 -20.86 4.54 9.83
CA PHE A 230 -20.89 6.00 9.94
C PHE A 230 -22.21 6.60 9.48
N LEU A 231 -22.72 7.57 10.24
CA LEU A 231 -23.82 8.45 9.85
C LEU A 231 -23.34 9.89 9.73
N ALA A 232 -23.91 10.63 8.80
CA ALA A 232 -23.70 12.07 8.69
C ALA A 232 -24.38 12.82 9.85
N THR A 233 -23.70 13.78 10.47
CA THR A 233 -24.28 14.63 11.53
C THR A 233 -24.90 15.92 10.99
N LYS A 234 -24.53 16.28 9.77
CA LYS A 234 -24.99 17.45 8.99
C LYS A 234 -24.93 17.11 7.50
N ASP A 235 -25.51 17.95 6.66
CA ASP A 235 -25.34 17.83 5.20
C ASP A 235 -23.86 17.97 4.83
N ILE A 236 -23.39 17.08 3.95
CA ILE A 236 -22.00 17.00 3.47
C ILE A 236 -21.99 17.21 1.96
N LYS A 237 -21.16 18.12 1.47
CA LYS A 237 -20.94 18.40 0.06
C LYS A 237 -19.85 17.51 -0.53
N VAL A 238 -19.91 17.34 -1.85
CA VAL A 238 -18.89 16.60 -2.60
C VAL A 238 -17.52 17.25 -2.39
N GLY A 239 -16.49 16.42 -2.18
CA GLY A 239 -15.11 16.85 -2.00
C GLY A 239 -14.71 17.11 -0.54
N GLU A 240 -15.67 17.21 0.38
CA GLU A 240 -15.36 17.34 1.80
C GLU A 240 -14.56 16.13 2.30
N VAL A 241 -13.48 16.42 3.03
CA VAL A 241 -12.59 15.40 3.60
C VAL A 241 -13.20 14.90 4.90
N ILE A 242 -13.56 13.62 4.92
CA ILE A 242 -14.31 13.00 6.01
C ILE A 242 -13.37 12.40 7.04
N LEU A 243 -12.37 11.66 6.57
CA LEU A 243 -11.44 10.92 7.41
C LEU A 243 -10.09 10.81 6.71
N VAL A 244 -9.02 11.17 7.43
CA VAL A 244 -7.65 10.83 7.04
C VAL A 244 -7.06 9.98 8.15
N GLN A 245 -6.85 8.70 7.86
CA GLN A 245 -6.31 7.76 8.85
C GLN A 245 -5.00 7.15 8.35
N LYS A 246 -3.99 7.16 9.22
CA LYS A 246 -2.77 6.36 9.02
C LYS A 246 -3.13 4.88 9.20
N ALA A 247 -2.77 4.05 8.23
CA ALA A 247 -2.98 2.61 8.31
C ALA A 247 -2.24 2.02 9.52
N TYR A 248 -2.87 1.07 10.19
CA TYR A 248 -2.23 0.28 11.23
C TYR A 248 -1.15 -0.60 10.61
N ALA A 249 -1.42 -1.28 9.49
CA ALA A 249 -0.42 -2.06 8.77
C ALA A 249 -0.57 -1.85 7.26
N SER A 250 0.54 -2.00 6.54
CA SER A 250 0.54 -1.88 5.08
C SER A 250 1.61 -2.78 4.47
N VAL A 251 1.21 -3.55 3.46
CA VAL A 251 2.11 -4.44 2.71
C VAL A 251 2.03 -4.11 1.23
N HIS A 252 3.15 -4.21 0.53
CA HIS A 252 3.23 -3.90 -0.90
C HIS A 252 3.11 -5.15 -1.75
N ASN A 253 2.56 -5.01 -2.94
CA ASN A 253 2.69 -6.04 -3.97
C ASN A 253 4.18 -6.17 -4.35
N ARG A 254 4.59 -7.39 -4.72
CA ARG A 254 5.98 -7.78 -4.95
C ARG A 254 6.66 -6.93 -6.01
N ASP A 255 5.92 -6.59 -7.07
CA ASP A 255 6.39 -5.75 -8.17
C ASP A 255 6.79 -4.34 -7.71
N TYR A 256 6.36 -3.93 -6.50
CA TYR A 256 6.61 -2.60 -5.95
C TYR A 256 7.50 -2.60 -4.70
N MET A 257 7.98 -3.77 -4.25
CA MET A 257 8.83 -3.88 -3.05
C MET A 257 10.14 -3.11 -3.15
N TYR A 258 10.65 -2.86 -4.35
CA TYR A 258 11.88 -2.08 -4.60
C TYR A 258 11.62 -0.64 -5.08
N SER A 259 10.36 -0.17 -5.01
CA SER A 259 9.96 1.18 -5.41
C SER A 259 9.39 2.01 -4.25
N TYR A 260 8.94 1.37 -3.18
CA TYR A 260 8.27 2.02 -2.06
C TYR A 260 8.90 1.65 -0.72
N CYS A 261 8.94 2.61 0.19
CA CYS A 261 9.45 2.39 1.52
C CYS A 261 8.57 1.40 2.29
N TRP A 262 9.19 0.40 2.91
CA TRP A 262 8.50 -0.61 3.71
C TRP A 262 7.88 -0.06 5.01
N ASN A 263 8.37 1.10 5.50
CA ASN A 263 7.84 1.75 6.71
C ASN A 263 6.71 2.75 6.43
N CYS A 264 6.97 3.74 5.57
CA CYS A 264 6.05 4.86 5.36
C CYS A 264 5.24 4.76 4.06
N SER A 265 5.47 3.72 3.26
CA SER A 265 4.78 3.50 1.98
C SER A 265 4.95 4.61 0.93
N GLN A 266 5.82 5.60 1.15
CA GLN A 266 6.18 6.61 0.15
C GLN A 266 7.01 6.00 -0.98
N LYS A 267 6.78 6.47 -2.20
CA LYS A 267 7.64 6.13 -3.35
C LYS A 267 9.03 6.70 -3.08
N THR A 268 10.06 5.90 -3.33
CA THR A 268 11.44 6.32 -3.08
C THR A 268 12.35 5.83 -4.20
N TYR A 269 13.08 6.76 -4.79
CA TYR A 269 14.09 6.46 -5.80
C TYR A 269 15.46 6.25 -5.15
N SER A 270 15.94 7.19 -4.33
CA SER A 270 17.19 7.09 -3.58
C SER A 270 17.08 6.23 -2.31
N SER A 271 16.45 5.07 -2.41
CA SER A 271 16.20 4.17 -1.26
C SER A 271 17.48 3.56 -0.68
N ILE A 272 17.38 3.03 0.53
CA ILE A 272 18.40 2.20 1.18
C ILE A 272 17.83 0.81 1.48
N PRO A 273 18.59 -0.28 1.35
CA PRO A 273 18.09 -1.62 1.63
C PRO A 273 18.08 -1.92 3.14
N CYS A 274 17.37 -2.99 3.52
CA CYS A 274 17.65 -3.67 4.77
C CYS A 274 19.12 -4.13 4.81
N LYS A 275 19.71 -4.14 6.00
CA LYS A 275 21.09 -4.61 6.24
C LYS A 275 21.18 -6.15 6.29
N LYS A 276 20.08 -6.84 6.54
CA LYS A 276 20.06 -8.31 6.72
C LYS A 276 19.38 -9.04 5.56
N CYS A 277 18.07 -8.85 5.38
CA CYS A 277 17.33 -9.51 4.30
C CYS A 277 17.45 -8.76 2.95
N THR A 278 16.96 -9.40 1.89
CA THR A 278 16.89 -8.83 0.54
C THR A 278 15.52 -8.27 0.19
N ASN A 279 14.52 -8.45 1.05
CA ASN A 279 13.11 -8.24 0.70
C ASN A 279 12.67 -6.77 0.71
N VAL A 280 13.27 -5.90 1.52
CA VAL A 280 12.67 -4.59 1.80
C VAL A 280 13.66 -3.44 1.67
N ILE A 281 13.14 -2.28 1.28
CA ILE A 281 13.85 -1.02 1.19
C ILE A 281 13.18 0.07 2.03
N PHE A 282 13.93 1.12 2.32
CA PHE A 282 13.50 2.28 3.09
C PHE A 282 13.90 3.56 2.37
N CYS A 283 13.13 4.65 2.55
CA CYS A 283 13.51 5.93 1.94
C CYS A 283 14.74 6.56 2.59
N ASN A 284 14.99 6.26 3.87
CA ASN A 284 16.13 6.76 4.64
C ASN A 284 16.35 5.94 5.92
N GLU A 285 17.40 6.28 6.66
CA GLU A 285 17.80 5.66 7.92
C GLU A 285 16.70 5.71 8.98
N ALA A 286 16.07 6.87 9.17
CA ALA A 286 14.99 7.03 10.14
C ALA A 286 13.82 6.08 9.88
N CYS A 287 13.45 5.86 8.61
CA CYS A 287 12.41 4.89 8.27
C CYS A 287 12.85 3.45 8.47
N ARG A 288 14.12 3.12 8.22
CA ARG A 288 14.66 1.78 8.49
C ARG A 288 14.65 1.47 9.99
N GLU A 289 15.13 2.40 10.82
CA GLU A 289 15.12 2.27 12.29
C GLU A 289 13.70 2.22 12.84
N ALA A 290 12.80 3.09 12.36
CA ALA A 290 11.41 3.08 12.78
C ALA A 290 10.71 1.76 12.45
N ALA A 291 10.96 1.17 11.27
CA ALA A 291 10.44 -0.16 10.95
C ALA A 291 11.07 -1.23 11.84
N TRP A 292 12.39 -1.22 12.01
CA TRP A 292 13.12 -2.17 12.87
C TRP A 292 12.50 -2.23 14.28
N ASN A 293 12.30 -1.06 14.89
CA ASN A 293 11.74 -0.98 16.24
C ASN A 293 10.26 -1.38 16.31
N LYS A 294 9.48 -1.18 15.23
CA LYS A 294 8.04 -1.47 15.22
C LYS A 294 7.68 -2.90 14.83
N PHE A 295 8.43 -3.52 13.94
CA PHE A 295 8.10 -4.86 13.43
C PHE A 295 9.24 -5.57 12.68
N HIS A 296 10.17 -4.83 12.06
CA HIS A 296 11.12 -5.42 11.12
C HIS A 296 12.27 -6.20 11.78
N ASP A 297 12.54 -5.99 13.06
CA ASP A 297 13.51 -6.80 13.81
C ASP A 297 13.12 -8.29 13.88
N ILE A 298 11.84 -8.59 14.06
CA ILE A 298 11.30 -9.96 14.05
C ILE A 298 10.90 -10.37 12.63
N GLU A 299 10.25 -9.48 11.87
CA GLU A 299 9.75 -9.77 10.53
C GLU A 299 10.89 -10.07 9.54
N CYS A 300 12.09 -9.51 9.72
CA CYS A 300 13.20 -9.66 8.79
C CYS A 300 13.55 -11.13 8.51
N GLU A 301 13.70 -11.95 9.55
CA GLU A 301 14.07 -13.37 9.38
C GLU A 301 12.91 -14.22 8.88
N ILE A 302 11.68 -13.86 9.28
CA ILE A 302 10.47 -14.50 8.81
C ILE A 302 10.33 -14.27 7.30
N LEU A 303 10.37 -13.03 6.82
CA LEU A 303 10.25 -12.75 5.38
C LEU A 303 11.38 -13.35 4.57
N ALA A 304 12.61 -13.38 5.10
CA ALA A 304 13.72 -14.05 4.43
C ALA A 304 13.50 -15.57 4.32
N SER A 305 12.72 -16.15 5.24
CA SER A 305 12.35 -17.57 5.25
C SER A 305 11.15 -17.92 4.35
N LEU A 306 10.43 -16.90 3.85
CA LEU A 306 9.29 -17.10 2.97
C LEU A 306 9.73 -17.04 1.51
N PRO A 307 9.49 -18.08 0.69
CA PRO A 307 9.60 -17.96 -0.76
C PRO A 307 8.53 -16.99 -1.23
N MET A 308 8.90 -15.72 -1.35
CA MET A 308 7.95 -14.63 -1.55
C MET A 308 7.01 -14.91 -2.71
N ASN A 309 7.45 -15.62 -3.77
CA ASN A 309 6.63 -16.03 -4.91
C ASN A 309 5.42 -16.94 -4.58
N LYS A 310 5.47 -17.71 -3.48
CA LYS A 310 4.43 -18.65 -3.04
C LYS A 310 3.49 -18.07 -1.95
N PHE A 311 3.89 -16.99 -1.29
CA PHE A 311 3.12 -16.36 -0.19
C PHE A 311 2.33 -15.15 -0.67
N ALA A 312 1.05 -15.09 -0.32
CA ALA A 312 0.17 -14.01 -0.67
C ALA A 312 0.38 -12.80 0.26
N TRP A 313 -0.20 -11.67 -0.13
CA TRP A 313 -0.10 -10.43 0.64
C TRP A 313 -0.70 -10.56 2.06
N PHE A 314 -1.72 -11.41 2.25
CA PHE A 314 -2.36 -11.63 3.56
C PHE A 314 -1.46 -12.43 4.51
N ASP A 315 -0.54 -13.25 3.99
CA ASP A 315 0.47 -13.93 4.82
C ASP A 315 1.39 -12.88 5.45
N VAL A 316 1.94 -11.99 4.62
CA VAL A 316 2.82 -10.90 5.06
C VAL A 316 2.09 -9.95 6.01
N MET A 317 0.83 -9.61 5.69
CA MET A 317 0.01 -8.77 6.57
C MET A 317 -0.20 -9.44 7.93
N SER A 318 -0.51 -10.74 7.96
CA SER A 318 -0.72 -11.48 9.21
C SER A 318 0.54 -11.53 10.08
N VAL A 319 1.73 -11.68 9.49
CA VAL A 319 3.02 -11.59 10.18
C VAL A 319 3.18 -10.21 10.81
N GLN A 320 2.98 -9.14 10.03
CA GLN A 320 3.14 -7.78 10.51
C GLN A 320 2.15 -7.43 11.64
N LEU A 321 0.88 -7.84 11.51
CA LEU A 321 -0.13 -7.64 12.55
C LEU A 321 0.22 -8.38 13.84
N THR A 322 0.64 -9.63 13.73
CA THR A 322 1.03 -10.47 14.87
C THR A 322 2.21 -9.87 15.63
N ILE A 323 3.27 -9.46 14.92
CA ILE A 323 4.44 -8.85 15.55
C ILE A 323 4.07 -7.53 16.24
N LYS A 324 3.28 -6.69 15.59
CA LYS A 324 2.85 -5.41 16.17
C LYS A 324 1.99 -5.61 17.42
N ALA A 325 1.11 -6.62 17.41
CA ALA A 325 0.30 -7.00 18.56
C ALA A 325 1.18 -7.44 19.74
N ILE A 326 2.18 -8.30 19.48
CA ILE A 326 3.13 -8.77 20.50
C ILE A 326 3.92 -7.58 21.07
N LYS A 327 4.38 -6.67 20.23
CA LYS A 327 5.12 -5.48 20.67
C LYS A 327 4.27 -4.50 21.47
N GLU A 328 3.01 -4.29 21.09
CA GLU A 328 2.08 -3.44 21.86
C GLU A 328 1.80 -4.05 23.25
N ALA A 329 1.64 -5.38 23.33
CA ALA A 329 1.40 -6.08 24.59
C ALA A 329 2.67 -6.33 25.44
N GLY A 330 3.87 -6.25 24.83
CA GLY A 330 5.17 -6.46 25.47
C GLY A 330 5.69 -7.90 25.44
N SER A 331 4.82 -8.91 25.41
CA SER A 331 5.21 -10.33 25.23
C SER A 331 4.07 -11.15 24.62
N LEU A 332 4.34 -12.39 24.20
CA LEU A 332 3.31 -13.29 23.68
C LEU A 332 2.28 -13.70 24.75
N GLU A 333 2.72 -13.90 26.00
CA GLU A 333 1.86 -14.20 27.15
C GLU A 333 0.97 -13.01 27.50
N SER A 334 1.56 -11.80 27.49
CA SER A 334 0.82 -10.57 27.75
C SER A 334 -0.20 -10.30 26.64
N LEU A 335 0.15 -10.61 25.39
CA LEU A 335 -0.79 -10.56 24.27
C LEU A 335 -1.94 -11.56 24.44
N LYS A 336 -1.67 -12.78 24.91
CA LYS A 336 -2.72 -13.76 25.21
C LYS A 336 -3.71 -13.23 26.25
N LYS A 337 -3.20 -12.66 27.35
CA LYS A 337 -4.04 -12.01 28.38
C LYS A 337 -4.87 -10.86 27.81
N LEU A 338 -4.25 -9.97 27.02
CA LEU A 338 -4.95 -8.87 26.36
C LEU A 338 -6.08 -9.38 25.45
N VAL A 339 -5.84 -10.45 24.69
CA VAL A 339 -6.87 -11.06 23.85
C VAL A 339 -8.01 -11.66 24.68
N ASP A 340 -7.70 -12.32 25.79
CA ASP A 340 -8.71 -12.86 26.71
C ASP A 340 -9.56 -11.73 27.34
N GLU A 341 -8.93 -10.61 27.70
CA GLU A 341 -9.62 -9.40 28.17
C GLU A 341 -10.55 -8.82 27.09
N ILE A 342 -10.08 -8.67 25.85
CA ILE A 342 -10.89 -8.21 24.71
C ILE A 342 -12.10 -9.13 24.49
N LYS A 343 -11.90 -10.45 24.56
CA LYS A 343 -12.99 -11.43 24.42
C LYS A 343 -14.01 -11.35 25.55
N SER A 344 -13.57 -11.03 26.77
CA SER A 344 -14.44 -10.91 27.95
C SER A 344 -15.29 -9.63 27.95
N SER A 345 -14.81 -8.58 27.27
CA SER A 345 -15.51 -7.30 27.12
C SER A 345 -15.39 -6.83 25.67
N PRO A 346 -16.05 -7.51 24.71
CA PRO A 346 -16.03 -7.10 23.31
C PRO A 346 -16.51 -5.66 23.21
N ASP A 347 -15.91 -4.86 22.30
CA ASP A 347 -16.22 -3.43 22.12
C ASP A 347 -17.75 -3.22 22.19
N LYS A 348 -18.21 -2.68 23.32
CA LYS A 348 -19.62 -2.66 23.71
C LYS A 348 -20.39 -1.56 22.98
N ASN A 349 -20.24 -1.39 21.66
CA ASN A 349 -20.91 -0.33 20.90
C ASN A 349 -20.87 1.05 21.62
N ASP A 350 -19.83 1.29 22.43
CA ASP A 350 -19.72 2.42 23.33
C ASP A 350 -19.10 3.56 22.53
N PHE A 351 -19.96 4.23 21.78
CA PHE A 351 -19.60 5.33 20.89
C PHE A 351 -19.49 6.66 21.64
N GLU A 352 -19.45 6.65 22.97
CA GLU A 352 -19.28 7.84 23.80
C GLU A 352 -17.81 8.07 24.20
N LYS A 353 -16.93 7.10 23.94
CA LYS A 353 -15.50 7.19 24.25
C LYS A 353 -14.65 7.43 23.01
N GLU A 354 -13.53 8.13 23.21
CA GLU A 354 -12.54 8.33 22.15
C GLU A 354 -12.00 6.99 21.66
N VAL A 355 -12.07 6.75 20.34
CA VAL A 355 -11.59 5.52 19.73
C VAL A 355 -10.10 5.63 19.40
N ASN A 356 -9.28 4.84 20.10
CA ASN A 356 -7.85 4.77 19.81
C ASN A 356 -7.56 3.87 18.59
N HIS A 357 -7.68 4.44 17.40
CA HIS A 357 -7.43 3.74 16.13
C HIS A 357 -6.01 3.14 15.96
N LYS A 358 -5.08 3.46 16.87
CA LYS A 358 -3.71 2.94 16.87
C LYS A 358 -3.53 1.70 17.75
N SER A 359 -4.51 1.36 18.58
CA SER A 359 -4.42 0.18 19.45
C SER A 359 -4.80 -1.09 18.70
N TYR A 360 -4.06 -2.16 18.98
CA TYR A 360 -4.33 -3.50 18.52
C TYR A 360 -5.76 -4.00 18.83
N SER A 361 -6.33 -3.61 19.97
CA SER A 361 -7.70 -3.97 20.35
C SER A 361 -8.73 -3.64 19.25
N THR A 362 -8.63 -2.45 18.67
CA THR A 362 -9.50 -2.00 17.58
C THR A 362 -9.33 -2.81 16.30
N ILE A 363 -8.14 -3.37 16.07
CA ILE A 363 -7.83 -4.26 14.94
C ILE A 363 -8.38 -5.66 15.20
N TYR A 364 -8.18 -6.20 16.41
CA TYR A 364 -8.68 -7.52 16.81
C TYR A 364 -10.21 -7.60 16.69
N ASN A 365 -10.91 -6.51 17.02
CA ASN A 365 -12.36 -6.39 16.96
C ASN A 365 -12.90 -6.09 15.55
N LEU A 366 -12.07 -6.02 14.50
CA LEU A 366 -12.57 -5.87 13.13
C LEU A 366 -13.40 -7.08 12.68
N TYR A 367 -14.26 -6.88 11.68
CA TYR A 367 -15.13 -7.94 11.19
C TYR A 367 -14.30 -9.14 10.72
N ASN A 368 -14.63 -10.31 11.25
CA ASN A 368 -14.04 -11.59 10.88
C ASN A 368 -15.08 -12.67 11.14
N ASP A 369 -15.10 -13.67 10.25
CA ASP A 369 -16.05 -14.78 10.35
C ASP A 369 -15.30 -16.09 10.07
N LEU A 370 -15.00 -16.83 11.13
CA LEU A 370 -14.25 -18.09 11.07
C LEU A 370 -15.02 -19.15 10.28
N LYS A 371 -16.34 -19.23 10.47
CA LYS A 371 -17.19 -20.24 9.82
C LYS A 371 -17.32 -19.95 8.33
N PHE A 372 -17.48 -18.68 7.97
CA PHE A 372 -17.46 -18.26 6.57
C PHE A 372 -16.11 -18.55 5.92
N MET A 373 -15.00 -18.20 6.57
CA MET A 373 -13.65 -18.47 6.09
C MET A 373 -13.42 -19.96 5.82
N GLN A 374 -13.84 -20.82 6.76
CA GLN A 374 -13.73 -22.28 6.65
C GLN A 374 -14.51 -22.86 5.47
N LYS A 375 -15.72 -22.35 5.21
CA LYS A 375 -16.58 -22.83 4.12
C LYS A 375 -16.23 -22.20 2.77
N SER A 376 -15.54 -21.06 2.78
CA SER A 376 -15.20 -20.33 1.57
C SER A 376 -14.04 -20.99 0.84
N ASN A 377 -14.26 -21.30 -0.44
CA ASN A 377 -13.20 -21.77 -1.33
C ASN A 377 -12.03 -20.77 -1.47
N LEU A 378 -12.27 -19.48 -1.22
CA LEU A 378 -11.25 -18.42 -1.31
C LEU A 378 -10.23 -18.47 -0.17
N HIS A 379 -10.60 -19.09 0.96
CA HIS A 379 -9.83 -19.00 2.21
C HIS A 379 -9.55 -20.36 2.86
N LYS A 380 -9.98 -21.46 2.25
CA LYS A 380 -9.76 -22.82 2.75
C LYS A 380 -8.30 -23.19 3.02
N ASP A 381 -7.32 -22.49 2.42
CA ASP A 381 -5.90 -22.73 2.67
C ASP A 381 -5.31 -21.94 3.84
N TYR A 382 -6.08 -21.04 4.47
CA TYR A 382 -5.58 -20.19 5.56
C TYR A 382 -5.11 -20.97 6.77
N PRO A 383 -5.79 -22.03 7.25
CA PRO A 383 -5.32 -22.77 8.42
C PRO A 383 -3.96 -23.45 8.16
N VAL A 384 -3.77 -23.99 6.95
CA VAL A 384 -2.49 -24.59 6.51
C VAL A 384 -1.38 -23.54 6.41
N ARG A 385 -1.68 -22.37 5.82
CA ARG A 385 -0.73 -21.25 5.76
C ARG A 385 -0.37 -20.76 7.15
N SER A 386 -1.34 -20.67 8.05
CA SER A 386 -1.14 -20.27 9.44
C SER A 386 -0.22 -21.26 10.17
N ALA A 387 -0.43 -22.57 10.01
CA ALA A 387 0.44 -23.59 10.58
C ALA A 387 1.89 -23.47 10.05
N HIS A 388 2.06 -23.18 8.76
CA HIS A 388 3.37 -22.95 8.18
C HIS A 388 4.03 -21.66 8.70
N LEU A 389 3.29 -20.56 8.82
CA LEU A 389 3.84 -19.33 9.40
C LEU A 389 4.19 -19.54 10.88
N LEU A 390 3.37 -20.26 11.64
CA LEU A 390 3.66 -20.63 13.01
C LEU A 390 4.98 -21.42 13.11
N SER A 391 5.23 -22.38 12.22
CA SER A 391 6.52 -23.10 12.21
C SER A 391 7.68 -22.15 11.95
N VAL A 392 7.53 -21.18 11.03
CA VAL A 392 8.56 -20.17 10.77
C VAL A 392 8.77 -19.27 12.00
N PHE A 393 7.71 -18.83 12.68
CA PHE A 393 7.82 -18.08 13.93
C PHE A 393 8.55 -18.89 15.01
N ALA A 394 8.21 -20.17 15.18
CA ALA A 394 8.85 -21.06 16.15
C ALA A 394 10.36 -21.25 15.86
N SER A 395 10.73 -21.44 14.59
CA SER A 395 12.11 -21.71 14.19
C SER A 395 12.99 -20.46 14.09
N LYS A 396 12.42 -19.26 13.89
CA LYS A 396 13.17 -18.01 13.62
C LYS A 396 13.07 -16.97 14.73
N THR A 397 12.34 -17.26 15.79
CA THR A 397 12.17 -16.31 16.89
C THR A 397 12.29 -17.03 18.23
N GLN A 398 12.62 -16.26 19.27
CA GLN A 398 12.64 -16.76 20.66
C GLN A 398 11.26 -16.59 21.35
N LEU A 399 10.19 -16.39 20.58
CA LEU A 399 8.85 -16.11 21.12
C LEU A 399 8.21 -17.34 21.78
N LEU A 400 8.59 -18.54 21.35
CA LEU A 400 8.10 -19.80 21.90
C LEU A 400 9.25 -20.48 22.63
N ILE A 401 9.06 -20.74 23.93
CA ILE A 401 10.05 -21.44 24.75
C ILE A 401 10.08 -22.91 24.31
N ASN A 402 11.29 -23.40 24.06
CA ASN A 402 11.54 -24.81 23.95
C ASN A 402 11.77 -25.38 25.36
N ASN A 403 10.78 -26.08 25.93
CA ASN A 403 10.82 -26.64 27.29
C ASN A 403 11.77 -27.85 27.43
N GLY A 404 12.96 -27.79 26.82
CA GLY A 404 13.92 -28.90 26.79
C GLY A 404 13.56 -30.05 25.85
N ASN A 405 12.68 -29.82 24.86
CA ASN A 405 12.33 -30.80 23.84
C ASN A 405 13.17 -30.55 22.58
N ASP A 406 14.02 -31.47 22.15
CA ASP A 406 14.90 -31.23 20.99
C ASP A 406 14.12 -31.00 19.67
N ASP A 407 12.80 -31.26 19.63
CA ASP A 407 11.94 -31.09 18.46
C ASP A 407 10.69 -30.23 18.75
N LEU A 408 10.89 -28.91 18.97
CA LEU A 408 9.83 -27.92 19.20
C LEU A 408 8.72 -27.97 18.13
N LEU A 409 9.06 -28.22 16.86
CA LEU A 409 8.09 -28.24 15.77
C LEU A 409 7.10 -29.40 15.88
N ARG A 410 7.54 -30.58 16.32
CA ARG A 410 6.65 -31.73 16.51
C ARG A 410 5.71 -31.57 17.70
N ASP A 411 6.05 -30.70 18.64
CA ASP A 411 5.30 -30.52 19.89
C ASP A 411 4.51 -29.20 19.96
N LEU A 412 4.44 -28.43 18.85
CA LEU A 412 3.67 -27.18 18.80
C LEU A 412 2.21 -27.35 19.20
N VAL A 413 1.63 -28.52 18.93
CA VAL A 413 0.23 -28.82 19.23
C VAL A 413 -0.06 -28.87 20.74
N ASN A 414 0.92 -29.28 21.55
CA ASN A 414 0.79 -29.34 23.01
C ASN A 414 1.22 -28.03 23.68
N ASN A 415 1.85 -27.12 22.94
CA ASN A 415 2.23 -25.81 23.44
C ASN A 415 1.05 -24.81 23.30
N GLN A 416 0.45 -24.46 24.44
CA GLN A 416 -0.72 -23.56 24.48
C GLN A 416 -0.45 -22.15 23.90
N LEU A 417 0.78 -21.66 23.95
CA LEU A 417 1.15 -20.37 23.34
C LEU A 417 1.32 -20.52 21.83
N ALA A 418 1.83 -21.66 21.35
CA ALA A 418 1.94 -21.94 19.92
C ALA A 418 0.57 -22.09 19.26
N VAL A 419 -0.36 -22.85 19.87
CA VAL A 419 -1.75 -22.98 19.38
C VAL A 419 -2.46 -21.62 19.39
N PHE A 420 -2.25 -20.81 20.44
CA PHE A 420 -2.76 -19.45 20.50
C PHE A 420 -2.18 -18.57 19.36
N LEU A 421 -0.86 -18.58 19.17
CA LEU A 421 -0.18 -17.79 18.14
C LEU A 421 -0.63 -18.20 16.73
N GLY A 422 -0.73 -19.50 16.45
CA GLY A 422 -1.29 -20.01 15.19
C GLY A 422 -2.74 -19.58 14.99
N GLY A 423 -3.56 -19.64 16.04
CA GLY A 423 -4.95 -19.17 15.97
C GLY A 423 -5.03 -17.67 15.69
N LEU A 424 -4.11 -16.90 16.27
CA LEU A 424 -4.03 -15.46 16.07
C LEU A 424 -3.58 -15.09 14.66
N ILE A 425 -2.57 -15.78 14.11
CA ILE A 425 -2.12 -15.62 12.73
C ILE A 425 -3.28 -15.90 11.76
N LEU A 426 -4.02 -16.99 11.98
CA LEU A 426 -5.20 -17.36 11.19
C LEU A 426 -6.27 -16.25 11.25
N LYS A 427 -6.58 -15.75 12.45
CA LYS A 427 -7.51 -14.64 12.63
C LYS A 427 -7.06 -13.38 11.90
N HIS A 428 -5.76 -13.05 11.96
CA HIS A 428 -5.20 -11.91 11.25
C HIS A 428 -5.30 -12.04 9.74
N MET A 429 -5.14 -13.24 9.17
CA MET A 429 -5.40 -13.47 7.74
C MET A 429 -6.86 -13.17 7.40
N ASN A 430 -7.80 -13.67 8.20
CA ASN A 430 -9.23 -13.45 7.99
C ASN A 430 -9.60 -11.96 8.07
N ILE A 431 -9.14 -11.27 9.13
CA ILE A 431 -9.30 -9.81 9.29
C ILE A 431 -8.73 -9.07 8.08
N SER A 432 -7.52 -9.42 7.65
CA SER A 432 -6.84 -8.76 6.53
C SER A 432 -7.63 -8.89 5.22
N SER A 433 -8.20 -10.07 4.95
CA SER A 433 -8.95 -10.34 3.72
C SER A 433 -10.30 -9.63 3.66
N LEU A 434 -10.90 -9.35 4.82
CA LEU A 434 -12.22 -8.72 4.91
C LEU A 434 -12.17 -7.20 5.09
N ASN A 435 -11.05 -6.64 5.57
CA ASN A 435 -11.02 -5.24 6.04
C ASN A 435 -9.94 -4.38 5.37
N THR A 436 -9.13 -4.91 4.45
CA THR A 436 -8.06 -4.14 3.80
C THR A 436 -8.52 -3.30 2.62
N PHE A 437 -7.90 -2.13 2.49
CA PHE A 437 -8.06 -1.21 1.37
C PHE A 437 -6.97 -1.47 0.33
N GLU A 438 -7.36 -1.47 -0.94
CA GLU A 438 -6.43 -1.58 -2.06
C GLU A 438 -5.81 -0.22 -2.37
N GLY A 439 -4.48 -0.16 -2.31
CA GLY A 439 -3.68 0.91 -2.86
C GLY A 439 -3.51 0.74 -4.36
N VAL A 440 -3.82 1.79 -5.13
CA VAL A 440 -3.76 1.74 -6.59
C VAL A 440 -2.84 2.85 -7.09
N ILE A 441 -2.08 2.54 -8.15
CA ILE A 441 -1.35 3.54 -8.94
C ILE A 441 -1.87 3.50 -10.37
N VAL A 442 -1.81 4.66 -11.05
CA VAL A 442 -2.12 4.76 -12.47
C VAL A 442 -0.81 4.96 -13.24
N LYS A 443 -0.58 4.12 -14.25
CA LYS A 443 0.53 4.25 -15.19
C LYS A 443 0.01 4.00 -16.59
N ASP A 444 0.31 4.90 -17.52
CA ASP A 444 -0.13 4.81 -18.92
C ASP A 444 -1.64 4.56 -19.04
N LYS A 445 -2.43 5.37 -18.30
CA LYS A 445 -3.89 5.25 -18.14
C LYS A 445 -4.41 3.91 -17.56
N THR A 446 -3.53 3.03 -17.11
CA THR A 446 -3.87 1.71 -16.56
C THR A 446 -3.69 1.68 -15.04
N LYS A 447 -4.65 1.09 -14.33
CA LYS A 447 -4.62 0.94 -12.86
C LYS A 447 -3.88 -0.33 -12.47
N TYR A 448 -2.95 -0.22 -11.52
CA TYR A 448 -2.21 -1.34 -10.96
C TYR A 448 -2.37 -1.40 -9.44
N LYS A 449 -2.56 -2.62 -8.92
CA LYS A 449 -2.64 -2.91 -7.48
C LYS A 449 -1.26 -2.81 -6.86
N ARG A 450 -1.06 -1.78 -6.04
CA ARG A 450 0.21 -1.41 -5.44
C ARG A 450 0.43 -2.06 -4.08
N SER A 451 -0.60 -2.09 -3.24
CA SER A 451 -0.47 -2.46 -1.82
C SER A 451 -1.80 -2.74 -1.15
N LYS A 452 -1.75 -3.36 0.02
CA LYS A 452 -2.89 -3.54 0.92
C LYS A 452 -2.66 -2.75 2.20
N LEU A 453 -3.68 -2.04 2.66
CA LEU A 453 -3.64 -1.23 3.89
C LEU A 453 -4.75 -1.67 4.81
N LEU A 454 -4.42 -1.93 6.07
CA LEU A 454 -5.40 -2.16 7.12
C LEU A 454 -5.43 -0.93 8.03
N GLY A 455 -6.56 -0.26 8.10
CA GLY A 455 -6.88 0.68 9.17
C GLY A 455 -7.97 0.11 10.06
N SER A 456 -8.20 0.70 11.22
CA SER A 456 -9.23 0.24 12.17
C SER A 456 -10.57 0.91 11.85
N ILE A 457 -10.72 2.16 12.23
CA ILE A 457 -11.99 2.91 12.12
C ILE A 457 -12.48 3.04 10.67
N VAL A 458 -11.56 3.08 9.70
CA VAL A 458 -11.90 3.11 8.27
C VAL A 458 -12.67 1.88 7.80
N SER A 459 -12.56 0.73 8.48
CA SER A 459 -13.28 -0.49 8.11
C SER A 459 -14.76 -0.48 8.50
N TYR A 460 -15.26 0.62 9.09
CA TYR A 460 -16.69 0.81 9.40
C TYR A 460 -17.46 1.47 8.25
N PHE A 461 -16.81 1.81 7.13
CA PHE A 461 -17.54 2.16 5.92
C PHE A 461 -18.12 0.90 5.29
N ASN A 462 -19.44 0.78 5.28
CA ASN A 462 -20.12 -0.33 4.62
C ASN A 462 -20.18 -0.18 3.09
N HIS A 463 -20.62 -1.26 2.43
CA HIS A 463 -20.77 -1.30 0.99
C HIS A 463 -22.08 -0.71 0.47
N SER A 464 -22.00 0.06 -0.61
CA SER A 464 -23.08 0.27 -1.59
C SER A 464 -22.54 0.06 -3.00
N CYS A 465 -23.34 -0.51 -3.90
CA CYS A 465 -23.00 -0.59 -5.34
C CYS A 465 -23.00 0.79 -6.02
N ASP A 466 -23.51 1.80 -5.30
CA ASP A 466 -23.43 3.22 -5.63
C ASP A 466 -23.01 3.98 -4.37
N ASP A 467 -21.70 4.05 -4.16
CA ASP A 467 -21.06 4.69 -3.00
C ASP A 467 -21.36 6.20 -2.92
N ASN A 468 -21.20 6.79 -1.74
CA ASN A 468 -21.20 8.25 -1.56
C ASN A 468 -19.89 8.75 -0.93
N ILE A 469 -18.95 7.84 -0.63
CA ILE A 469 -17.58 8.11 -0.22
C ILE A 469 -16.61 7.46 -1.22
N SER A 470 -15.69 8.27 -1.74
CA SER A 470 -14.53 7.79 -2.48
C SER A 470 -13.32 7.79 -1.57
N TYR A 471 -12.44 6.80 -1.73
CA TYR A 471 -11.20 6.73 -0.98
C TYR A 471 -10.00 6.59 -1.91
N ASN A 472 -8.87 7.11 -1.47
CA ASN A 472 -7.58 6.89 -2.10
C ASN A 472 -6.48 6.75 -1.04
N GLN A 473 -5.31 6.38 -1.52
CA GLN A 473 -4.14 6.18 -0.69
C GLN A 473 -3.08 7.23 -0.99
N CYS A 474 -2.51 7.81 0.06
CA CYS A 474 -1.29 8.60 -0.03
C CYS A 474 -0.28 8.11 1.02
N ALA A 475 0.88 7.61 0.59
CA ALA A 475 1.87 7.00 1.47
C ALA A 475 1.22 5.91 2.36
N ASP A 476 1.36 5.94 3.68
CA ASP A 476 0.71 5.01 4.61
C ASP A 476 -0.65 5.51 5.14
N LYS A 477 -1.29 6.46 4.45
CA LYS A 477 -2.58 7.04 4.84
C LYS A 477 -3.68 6.68 3.86
N LEU A 478 -4.85 6.40 4.42
CA LEU A 478 -6.12 6.27 3.72
C LEU A 478 -6.90 7.57 3.88
N ILE A 479 -7.42 8.08 2.78
CA ILE A 479 -8.14 9.34 2.73
C ILE A 479 -9.52 9.10 2.16
N PHE A 480 -10.55 9.61 2.84
CA PHE A 480 -11.95 9.43 2.48
C PHE A 480 -12.59 10.80 2.24
N ARG A 481 -13.23 10.96 1.08
CA ARG A 481 -13.95 12.17 0.68
C ARG A 481 -15.36 11.85 0.21
N ALA A 482 -16.26 12.78 0.44
CA ALA A 482 -17.60 12.70 -0.15
C ALA A 482 -17.51 12.71 -1.69
N SER A 483 -18.11 11.70 -2.32
CA SER A 483 -18.22 11.55 -3.78
C SER A 483 -19.59 11.96 -4.32
N ARG A 484 -20.55 12.21 -3.41
CA ARG A 484 -21.88 12.78 -3.64
C ARG A 484 -22.27 13.66 -2.48
N ASN A 485 -23.33 14.46 -2.64
CA ASN A 485 -23.97 15.10 -1.49
C ASN A 485 -24.56 14.02 -0.57
N ILE A 486 -24.35 14.16 0.74
CA ILE A 486 -24.85 13.24 1.76
C ILE A 486 -25.70 14.05 2.71
N LYS A 487 -26.94 13.62 2.94
CA LYS A 487 -27.85 14.32 3.86
C LYS A 487 -27.56 13.95 5.29
N LYS A 488 -27.88 14.86 6.21
CA LYS A 488 -27.88 14.56 7.65
C LYS A 488 -28.58 13.22 7.92
N ASP A 489 -27.99 12.42 8.80
CA ASP A 489 -28.43 11.08 9.21
C ASP A 489 -28.36 9.99 8.11
N GLU A 490 -27.88 10.29 6.90
CA GLU A 490 -27.56 9.27 5.91
C GLU A 490 -26.28 8.50 6.28
N GLN A 491 -26.23 7.22 5.93
CA GLN A 491 -25.05 6.39 6.08
C GLN A 491 -24.01 6.69 5.00
N LEU A 492 -22.74 6.64 5.40
CA LEU A 492 -21.61 6.77 4.50
C LEU A 492 -21.17 5.40 3.99
N PHE A 493 -21.13 5.24 2.67
CA PHE A 493 -20.81 4.00 1.99
C PHE A 493 -19.62 4.17 1.05
N ILE A 494 -18.75 3.17 1.05
CA ILE A 494 -17.75 2.94 0.00
C ILE A 494 -18.23 1.79 -0.91
N THR A 495 -17.48 1.51 -1.98
CA THR A 495 -17.63 0.25 -2.72
C THR A 495 -16.59 -0.77 -2.28
N TYR A 496 -16.99 -2.03 -2.14
CA TYR A 496 -16.10 -3.17 -1.85
C TYR A 496 -15.60 -3.82 -3.15
N GLY A 497 -15.85 -3.18 -4.30
CA GLY A 497 -15.43 -3.64 -5.62
C GLY A 497 -16.52 -3.53 -6.67
N PRO A 498 -17.68 -4.21 -6.53
CA PRO A 498 -18.71 -4.20 -7.55
C PRO A 498 -19.46 -2.87 -7.60
N LEU A 499 -19.60 -2.32 -8.80
CA LEU A 499 -20.36 -1.11 -9.12
C LEU A 499 -21.55 -1.45 -10.01
N PHE A 500 -22.68 -0.76 -9.86
CA PHE A 500 -23.84 -1.06 -10.71
C PHE A 500 -23.61 -0.71 -12.18
N GLN A 501 -22.72 0.26 -12.43
CA GLN A 501 -22.33 0.74 -13.75
C GLN A 501 -21.58 -0.32 -14.56
N THR A 502 -20.88 -1.25 -13.89
CA THR A 502 -19.97 -2.20 -14.55
C THR A 502 -20.35 -3.66 -14.33
N ASN A 503 -21.20 -3.97 -13.35
CA ASN A 503 -21.53 -5.34 -12.98
C ASN A 503 -23.05 -5.54 -12.86
N PRO A 504 -23.63 -6.55 -13.53
CA PRO A 504 -25.01 -6.99 -13.30
C PRO A 504 -25.27 -7.40 -11.85
N ILE A 505 -26.51 -7.27 -11.38
CA ILE A 505 -26.91 -7.49 -9.98
C ILE A 505 -26.47 -8.86 -9.44
N LYS A 506 -26.62 -9.91 -10.27
CA LYS A 506 -26.24 -11.29 -9.94
C LYS A 506 -24.75 -11.36 -9.56
N GLU A 507 -23.87 -10.88 -10.44
CA GLU A 507 -22.43 -10.85 -10.19
C GLU A 507 -22.06 -10.02 -8.96
N ARG A 508 -22.73 -8.88 -8.74
CA ARG A 508 -22.49 -8.05 -7.56
C ARG A 508 -22.79 -8.82 -6.28
N ARG A 509 -23.96 -9.46 -6.21
CA ARG A 509 -24.36 -10.25 -5.03
C ARG A 509 -23.49 -11.48 -4.85
N GLU A 510 -23.22 -12.26 -5.88
CA GLU A 510 -22.34 -13.43 -5.82
C GLU A 510 -20.93 -13.07 -5.31
N LYS A 511 -20.37 -11.97 -5.80
CA LYS A 511 -19.06 -11.49 -5.35
C LYS A 511 -19.07 -11.06 -3.87
N LEU A 512 -20.10 -10.33 -3.44
CA LEU A 512 -20.20 -9.86 -2.05
C LEU A 512 -20.51 -10.99 -1.08
N GLU A 513 -21.36 -11.94 -1.47
CA GLU A 513 -21.68 -13.14 -0.69
C GLU A 513 -20.44 -14.03 -0.54
N SER A 514 -19.72 -14.30 -1.63
CA SER A 514 -18.53 -15.17 -1.63
C SER A 514 -17.29 -14.57 -0.95
N GLN A 515 -17.18 -13.24 -0.86
CA GLN A 515 -16.03 -12.57 -0.25
C GLN A 515 -16.31 -11.98 1.14
N TYR A 516 -17.53 -11.49 1.41
CA TYR A 516 -17.85 -10.73 2.63
C TYR A 516 -19.04 -11.29 3.43
N ASN A 517 -19.62 -12.41 3.00
CA ASN A 517 -20.73 -13.10 3.68
C ASN A 517 -22.00 -12.25 3.86
N PHE A 518 -22.37 -11.42 2.89
CA PHE A 518 -23.64 -10.69 2.95
C PHE A 518 -24.27 -10.48 1.57
N LYS A 519 -25.60 -10.34 1.56
CA LYS A 519 -26.38 -10.02 0.36
C LYS A 519 -26.68 -8.52 0.31
N CYS A 520 -26.28 -7.86 -0.79
CA CYS A 520 -26.48 -6.41 -0.94
C CYS A 520 -27.94 -6.03 -1.29
N ASN A 521 -28.47 -5.07 -0.55
CA ASN A 521 -29.81 -4.47 -0.72
C ASN A 521 -29.75 -2.94 -0.92
N CYS A 522 -28.62 -2.40 -1.39
CA CYS A 522 -28.52 -0.98 -1.72
C CYS A 522 -29.52 -0.57 -2.81
N ILE A 523 -29.76 0.73 -2.99
CA ILE A 523 -30.71 1.26 -3.99
C ILE A 523 -30.50 0.63 -5.38
N PRO A 524 -29.27 0.55 -5.93
CA PRO A 524 -29.04 -0.16 -7.19
C PRO A 524 -29.50 -1.62 -7.21
N CYS A 525 -29.26 -2.39 -6.14
CA CYS A 525 -29.67 -3.79 -6.07
C CYS A 525 -31.18 -3.96 -5.85
N SER A 526 -31.83 -3.03 -5.16
CA SER A 526 -33.26 -3.07 -4.84
C SER A 526 -34.12 -2.54 -5.98
N LYS A 527 -33.61 -1.58 -6.76
CA LYS A 527 -34.29 -1.01 -7.95
C LYS A 527 -33.85 -1.66 -9.27
N ASN A 528 -33.12 -2.78 -9.20
CA ASN A 528 -32.60 -3.50 -10.36
C ASN A 528 -31.75 -2.66 -11.33
N TRP A 529 -30.92 -1.75 -10.81
CA TRP A 529 -29.95 -1.04 -11.64
C TRP A 529 -28.80 -1.97 -12.06
N ALA A 530 -28.48 -1.93 -13.35
CA ALA A 530 -27.48 -2.75 -14.01
C ALA A 530 -26.73 -1.91 -15.07
N PRO A 531 -25.63 -2.41 -15.66
CA PRO A 531 -24.82 -1.64 -16.61
C PRO A 531 -25.59 -1.15 -17.86
N ASP A 532 -26.65 -1.85 -18.23
CA ASP A 532 -27.56 -1.54 -19.34
C ASP A 532 -28.69 -0.58 -18.95
N LEU A 533 -28.72 -0.08 -17.71
CA LEU A 533 -29.68 0.93 -17.28
C LEU A 533 -29.52 2.19 -18.14
N VAL A 534 -30.54 2.48 -18.95
CA VAL A 534 -30.64 3.74 -19.68
C VAL A 534 -30.73 4.88 -18.68
N THR A 535 -29.60 5.55 -18.46
CA THR A 535 -29.52 6.67 -17.53
C THR A 535 -29.71 7.96 -18.31
N SER A 536 -30.83 8.65 -18.07
CA SER A 536 -31.15 9.92 -18.75
C SER A 536 -30.12 11.00 -18.43
N SER A 537 -29.77 11.80 -19.44
CA SER A 537 -29.07 13.08 -19.25
C SER A 537 -29.95 14.05 -18.46
N TRP A 538 -29.34 14.97 -17.71
CA TRP A 538 -30.07 16.10 -17.14
C TRP A 538 -30.83 16.92 -18.20
N MET A 539 -30.38 16.90 -19.47
CA MET A 539 -31.04 17.56 -20.59
C MET A 539 -32.40 16.94 -20.91
N ASP A 540 -32.53 15.62 -20.74
CA ASP A 540 -33.75 14.84 -21.02
C ASP A 540 -34.69 14.76 -19.81
N GLN A 541 -34.22 15.15 -18.63
CA GLN A 541 -35.01 15.15 -17.41
C GLN A 541 -36.00 16.33 -17.36
N ALA A 542 -37.20 16.05 -16.86
CA ALA A 542 -38.17 17.07 -16.48
C ALA A 542 -37.71 17.80 -15.20
N LEU A 543 -36.96 18.89 -15.37
CA LEU A 543 -36.45 19.74 -14.30
C LEU A 543 -37.18 21.09 -14.27
N LEU A 544 -37.29 21.70 -13.09
CA LEU A 544 -37.75 23.09 -12.96
C LEU A 544 -36.81 24.04 -13.73
N ILE A 545 -37.37 25.12 -14.27
CA ILE A 545 -36.64 26.08 -15.13
C ILE A 545 -35.40 26.64 -14.41
N ASP A 546 -35.54 26.99 -13.13
CA ASP A 546 -34.46 27.52 -12.30
C ASP A 546 -33.32 26.50 -12.11
N ARG A 547 -33.67 25.23 -11.85
CA ARG A 547 -32.69 24.14 -11.73
C ARG A 547 -31.95 23.90 -13.03
N ARG A 548 -32.68 23.88 -14.15
CA ARG A 548 -32.10 23.72 -15.49
C ARG A 548 -31.13 24.85 -15.81
N TYR A 549 -31.50 26.10 -15.50
CA TYR A 549 -30.63 27.25 -15.70
C TYR A 549 -29.32 27.15 -14.88
N ARG A 550 -29.40 26.73 -13.62
CA ARG A 550 -28.22 26.53 -12.76
C ARG A 550 -27.25 25.49 -13.34
N VAL A 551 -27.77 24.36 -13.81
CA VAL A 551 -26.94 23.33 -14.46
C VAL A 551 -26.31 23.88 -15.75
N MET A 552 -27.10 24.53 -16.60
CA MET A 552 -26.61 25.13 -17.86
C MET A 552 -25.49 26.16 -17.62
N ALA A 553 -25.64 27.04 -16.63
CA ALA A 553 -24.65 28.07 -16.33
C ALA A 553 -23.27 27.48 -15.99
N VAL A 554 -23.24 26.38 -15.24
CA VAL A 554 -22.00 25.69 -14.84
C VAL A 554 -21.35 24.98 -16.03
N TYR A 555 -22.14 24.34 -16.89
CA TYR A 555 -21.62 23.77 -18.14
C TYR A 555 -21.06 24.83 -19.09
N GLN A 556 -21.71 25.99 -19.19
CA GLN A 556 -21.21 27.11 -19.99
C GLN A 556 -19.91 27.68 -19.41
N LYS A 557 -19.84 27.87 -18.08
CA LYS A 557 -18.63 28.31 -17.36
C LYS A 557 -17.41 27.44 -17.69
N TYR A 558 -17.60 26.13 -17.74
CA TYR A 558 -16.53 25.17 -18.01
C TYR A 558 -16.48 24.67 -19.45
N SER A 559 -17.20 25.31 -20.37
CA SER A 559 -17.28 24.90 -21.78
C SER A 559 -15.91 24.75 -22.47
N HIS A 560 -14.89 25.50 -22.03
CA HIS A 560 -13.52 25.37 -22.55
C HIS A 560 -12.80 24.08 -22.11
N PHE A 561 -13.17 23.50 -20.96
CA PHE A 561 -12.70 22.18 -20.53
C PHE A 561 -13.44 21.05 -21.26
N PHE A 562 -14.69 21.28 -21.65
CA PHE A 562 -15.59 20.28 -22.25
C PHE A 562 -15.96 20.58 -23.71
N LYS A 563 -15.17 21.39 -24.43
CA LYS A 563 -15.46 21.76 -25.83
C LYS A 563 -15.52 20.47 -26.66
N ALA A 564 -16.75 20.09 -27.03
CA ALA A 564 -17.12 18.80 -27.62
C ALA A 564 -16.74 17.59 -26.74
N ALA A 565 -17.30 17.45 -25.53
CA ALA A 565 -17.11 16.22 -24.75
C ALA A 565 -18.43 15.45 -24.59
N THR A 566 -18.59 14.39 -25.39
CA THR A 566 -19.48 13.25 -25.11
C THR A 566 -18.97 12.48 -23.88
N GLU A 567 -19.79 11.57 -23.33
CA GLU A 567 -19.47 10.74 -22.16
C GLU A 567 -18.10 10.04 -22.26
N LYS A 568 -17.74 9.55 -23.46
CA LYS A 568 -16.48 8.87 -23.76
C LYS A 568 -15.28 9.82 -23.77
N GLU A 569 -15.50 11.09 -24.09
CA GLU A 569 -14.45 12.10 -24.17
C GLU A 569 -14.08 12.69 -22.81
N ILE A 570 -14.96 12.64 -21.81
CA ILE A 570 -14.61 13.05 -20.43
C ILE A 570 -13.54 12.10 -19.86
N ASP A 571 -13.72 10.78 -20.04
CA ASP A 571 -12.74 9.78 -19.63
C ASP A 571 -11.43 9.86 -20.46
N ASP A 572 -11.52 10.15 -21.77
CA ASP A 572 -10.34 10.24 -22.63
C ASP A 572 -9.55 11.55 -22.47
N LYS A 573 -10.23 12.69 -22.23
CA LYS A 573 -9.65 14.05 -22.11
C LYS A 573 -9.21 14.41 -20.70
N MET A 574 -9.71 13.74 -19.66
CA MET A 574 -9.26 13.98 -18.29
C MET A 574 -7.87 13.40 -18.09
N ASN A 575 -6.89 14.22 -18.43
CA ASN A 575 -5.47 13.90 -18.50
C ASN A 575 -4.82 13.74 -17.11
N PHE A 576 -5.58 13.24 -16.12
CA PHE A 576 -5.12 13.00 -14.76
C PHE A 576 -4.51 14.23 -14.09
N ASP A 577 -4.95 15.41 -14.49
CA ASP A 577 -4.41 16.67 -14.03
C ASP A 577 -5.18 17.13 -12.78
N PRO A 578 -4.49 17.33 -11.63
CA PRO A 578 -5.09 17.84 -10.41
C PRO A 578 -5.94 19.11 -10.60
N ALA A 579 -5.65 19.92 -11.63
CA ALA A 579 -6.41 21.12 -11.96
C ALA A 579 -7.88 20.84 -12.33
N PHE A 580 -8.25 19.62 -12.72
CA PHE A 580 -9.63 19.25 -12.99
C PHE A 580 -10.46 18.97 -11.73
N ILE A 581 -9.82 18.70 -10.58
CA ILE A 581 -10.53 18.37 -9.36
C ILE A 581 -11.51 19.49 -8.95
N PRO A 582 -11.11 20.77 -8.86
CA PRO A 582 -12.06 21.85 -8.55
C PRO A 582 -13.22 21.97 -9.54
N VAL A 583 -12.97 21.71 -10.83
CA VAL A 583 -14.00 21.74 -11.88
C VAL A 583 -15.02 20.64 -11.67
N LEU A 584 -14.55 19.41 -11.43
CA LEU A 584 -15.39 18.26 -11.16
C LEU A 584 -16.21 18.46 -9.88
N LEU A 585 -15.62 19.00 -8.83
CA LEU A 585 -16.33 19.31 -7.59
C LEU A 585 -17.49 20.30 -7.80
N ASP A 586 -17.28 21.37 -8.57
CA ASP A 586 -18.33 22.34 -8.88
C ASP A 586 -19.48 21.70 -9.67
N ILE A 587 -19.14 20.94 -10.72
CA ILE A 587 -20.12 20.22 -11.55
C ILE A 587 -20.94 19.22 -10.73
N ILE A 588 -20.29 18.37 -9.94
CA ILE A 588 -20.98 17.32 -9.18
C ILE A 588 -21.88 17.95 -8.11
N ASN A 589 -21.42 18.98 -7.38
CA ASN A 589 -22.25 19.66 -6.37
C ASN A 589 -23.51 20.27 -7.00
N ILE A 590 -23.37 20.94 -8.15
CA ILE A 590 -24.51 21.53 -8.87
C ILE A 590 -25.46 20.47 -9.39
N LEU A 591 -24.95 19.39 -9.98
CA LEU A 591 -25.77 18.28 -10.46
C LEU A 591 -26.54 17.65 -9.28
N CYS A 592 -25.87 17.31 -8.18
CA CYS A 592 -26.50 16.73 -6.99
C CYS A 592 -27.66 17.56 -6.42
N GLU A 593 -27.65 18.88 -6.59
CA GLU A 593 -28.72 19.76 -6.10
C GLU A 593 -29.87 19.97 -7.08
N ASN A 594 -29.60 19.85 -8.38
CA ASN A 594 -30.50 20.35 -9.42
C ASN A 594 -31.05 19.28 -10.36
N VAL A 595 -30.50 18.06 -10.35
CA VAL A 595 -30.94 16.96 -11.25
C VAL A 595 -31.52 15.79 -10.46
N ASN A 596 -32.37 15.00 -11.12
CA ASN A 596 -32.87 13.75 -10.56
C ASN A 596 -31.79 12.66 -10.73
N TYR A 597 -31.61 11.82 -9.70
CA TYR A 597 -30.66 10.71 -9.72
C TYR A 597 -31.38 9.38 -10.03
N PRO A 598 -30.82 8.51 -10.88
CA PRO A 598 -29.51 8.58 -11.54
C PRO A 598 -29.48 9.53 -12.76
N CYS A 599 -28.32 10.14 -12.99
CA CYS A 599 -28.04 11.06 -14.09
C CYS A 599 -26.66 10.72 -14.66
N ILE A 600 -26.54 10.59 -15.99
CA ILE A 600 -25.33 10.06 -16.62
C ILE A 600 -24.13 10.97 -16.36
N GLU A 601 -24.31 12.29 -16.49
CA GLU A 601 -23.21 13.22 -16.28
C GLU A 601 -22.72 13.25 -14.84
N LEU A 602 -23.62 13.04 -13.87
CA LEU A 602 -23.25 12.95 -12.46
C LEU A 602 -22.45 11.67 -12.19
N ILE A 603 -22.86 10.54 -12.77
CA ILE A 603 -22.15 9.27 -12.64
C ILE A 603 -20.75 9.37 -13.28
N SER A 604 -20.64 9.86 -14.51
CA SER A 604 -19.37 10.00 -15.22
C SER A 604 -18.44 10.99 -14.51
N SER A 605 -18.97 12.12 -14.04
CA SER A 605 -18.18 13.10 -13.28
C SER A 605 -17.66 12.53 -11.95
N LYS A 606 -18.46 11.72 -11.25
CA LYS A 606 -18.03 11.01 -10.02
C LYS A 606 -16.92 10.00 -10.31
N ALA A 607 -17.04 9.24 -11.40
CA ALA A 607 -16.01 8.28 -11.82
C ALA A 607 -14.70 8.99 -12.14
N ALA A 608 -14.77 10.07 -12.92
CA ALA A 608 -13.66 10.96 -13.23
C ALA A 608 -12.99 11.55 -11.98
N LEU A 609 -13.77 12.04 -11.01
CA LEU A 609 -13.24 12.59 -9.75
C LEU A 609 -12.46 11.53 -8.97
N SER A 610 -13.03 10.34 -8.84
CA SER A 610 -12.37 9.21 -8.17
C SER A 610 -11.08 8.81 -8.89
N HIS A 611 -11.07 8.85 -10.23
CA HIS A 611 -9.88 8.54 -11.01
C HIS A 611 -8.76 9.57 -10.78
N ASN A 612 -9.10 10.86 -10.75
CA ASN A 612 -8.16 11.94 -10.47
C ASN A 612 -7.58 11.83 -9.05
N TYR A 613 -8.39 11.52 -8.03
CA TYR A 613 -7.87 11.29 -6.67
C TYR A 613 -6.84 10.15 -6.61
N ILE A 614 -7.06 9.06 -7.36
CA ILE A 614 -6.13 7.93 -7.40
C ILE A 614 -4.85 8.27 -8.17
N SER A 615 -4.96 8.91 -9.34
CA SER A 615 -3.80 9.17 -10.21
C SER A 615 -2.87 10.23 -9.66
N THR A 616 -3.42 11.25 -9.02
CA THR A 616 -2.66 12.41 -8.53
C THR A 616 -2.24 12.25 -7.06
N GLY A 617 -2.87 11.33 -6.33
CA GLY A 617 -2.70 11.22 -4.88
C GLY A 617 -3.43 12.31 -4.09
N TYR A 618 -4.34 13.04 -4.72
CA TYR A 618 -5.09 14.17 -4.16
C TYR A 618 -6.13 13.81 -3.13
#